data_AF-A0A942PRS7-F1
#
_entry.id   AF-A0A942PRS7-F1
#
_cell.length_a   1.000
_cell.length_b   1.000
_cell.length_c   1.000
_cell.angle_alpha   90.00
_cell.angle_beta   90.00
_cell.angle_gamma   90.00
#
_symmetry.space_group_name_H-M   'P 1'
#
loop_
_entity.id
_entity.type
_entity.pdbx_description
1 polymer ?
#
loop_
_entity_poly.entity_id
_entity_poly.type
_entity_poly.pdbx_seq_one_letter_code
_entity_poly.pdbx_strand_id
1 'polypeptide(L)'
;MSLVKPCPCGSEQEYDYCCKLFHQGNLPENALLLMCSRYSAYALNIPEYLVETTHPASPQYSENKFSWKRSLSHFSRYTSFHKLEIFDFKEKDALAIVTFTAYISQEGQDATFTERSHFEKIGCRWFYLGGQLAQGHVPTLATTGQFKLLPLAYYGDPILRKKAEAITEMTADTSKLIEEMVETMDTYEGIGLAAPQIHHSIRLFVIRTPIEMEQDKFEAGQIKVFINPRLSLYSEETWKAPEGCLSIPAIRASVERPKEVTVEYTSVTGKTIQERVSGWEARAIMHEYDHLEGILFIDRLEQAEQSKLGPFLHNLEKRIQGGKAL
;
A
#
# COMPACT_ATOMS: atom_id res chain seq x y z
N MET A 1 37.12 15.11 -8.20
CA MET A 1 36.18 16.24 -8.39
C MET A 1 34.79 15.67 -8.18
N SER A 2 34.07 16.11 -7.15
CA SER A 2 32.70 15.66 -6.91
C SER A 2 31.86 16.05 -8.12
N LEU A 3 31.27 15.08 -8.82
CA LEU A 3 30.31 15.34 -9.89
C LEU A 3 29.11 16.02 -9.25
N VAL A 4 29.06 17.33 -9.38
CA VAL A 4 27.91 18.15 -8.98
C VAL A 4 26.69 17.61 -9.71
N LYS A 5 25.71 17.08 -8.96
CA LYS A 5 24.48 16.57 -9.55
C LYS A 5 23.50 17.74 -9.78
N PRO A 6 23.02 17.94 -11.02
CA PRO A 6 22.01 18.95 -11.30
C PRO A 6 20.70 18.61 -10.57
N CYS A 7 19.87 19.62 -10.36
CA CYS A 7 18.57 19.44 -9.72
C CYS A 7 17.67 18.52 -10.57
N PRO A 8 16.96 17.54 -9.97
CA PRO A 8 16.11 16.63 -10.73
C PRO A 8 15.01 17.30 -11.56
N CYS A 9 14.56 18.50 -11.17
CA CYS A 9 13.51 19.24 -11.89
C CYS A 9 13.88 19.69 -13.30
N GLY A 10 15.07 19.35 -13.80
CA GLY A 10 15.52 19.70 -15.15
C GLY A 10 16.11 21.11 -15.25
N SER A 11 16.35 21.80 -14.13
CA SER A 11 17.13 23.04 -14.14
C SER A 11 18.61 22.75 -14.32
N GLU A 12 19.35 23.67 -14.95
CA GLU A 12 20.82 23.60 -15.03
C GLU A 12 21.53 23.91 -13.70
N GLN A 13 20.76 24.30 -12.66
CA GLN A 13 21.29 24.61 -11.33
C GLN A 13 21.49 23.34 -10.49
N GLU A 14 22.43 23.41 -9.54
CA GLU A 14 22.60 22.38 -8.52
C GLU A 14 21.37 22.32 -7.59
N TYR A 15 21.05 21.15 -7.06
CA TYR A 15 19.91 20.97 -6.15
C TYR A 15 19.90 21.97 -4.99
N ASP A 16 21.07 22.25 -4.41
CA ASP A 16 21.24 23.11 -3.25
C ASP A 16 20.86 24.58 -3.49
N TYR A 17 20.95 25.05 -4.75
CA TYR A 17 20.58 26.41 -5.15
C TYR A 17 19.24 26.46 -5.90
N CYS A 18 18.61 25.31 -6.10
CA CYS A 18 17.34 25.17 -6.81
C CYS A 18 16.24 24.67 -5.86
N CYS A 19 15.76 23.44 -6.01
CA CYS A 19 14.58 22.96 -5.29
C CYS A 19 14.79 22.78 -3.78
N LYS A 20 16.03 22.66 -3.30
CA LYS A 20 16.31 22.51 -1.86
C LYS A 20 15.79 23.68 -1.05
N LEU A 21 15.85 24.90 -1.60
CA LEU A 21 15.34 26.11 -0.96
C LEU A 21 13.85 25.96 -0.58
N PHE A 22 13.05 25.37 -1.49
CA PHE A 22 11.63 25.12 -1.25
C PHE A 22 11.40 23.96 -0.29
N HIS A 23 12.18 22.88 -0.41
CA HIS A 23 12.13 21.75 0.51
C HIS A 23 12.56 22.09 1.94
N GLN A 24 13.21 23.24 2.13
CA GLN A 24 13.59 23.80 3.44
C GLN A 24 12.65 24.91 3.94
N GLY A 25 11.53 25.15 3.24
CA GLY A 25 10.45 26.02 3.73
C GLY A 25 10.25 27.33 2.97
N ASN A 26 11.09 27.66 1.98
CA ASN A 26 10.80 28.80 1.11
C ASN A 26 9.58 28.52 0.23
N LEU A 27 8.77 29.54 -0.02
CA LEU A 27 7.58 29.41 -0.86
C LEU A 27 7.95 29.56 -2.35
N PRO A 28 7.51 28.64 -3.23
CA PRO A 28 7.62 28.84 -4.67
C PRO A 28 6.88 30.10 -5.12
N GLU A 29 7.52 30.94 -5.92
CA GLU A 29 6.96 32.23 -6.34
C GLU A 29 5.74 32.05 -7.27
N ASN A 30 5.76 31.00 -8.09
CA ASN A 30 4.73 30.66 -9.06
C ASN A 30 4.47 29.15 -9.08
N ALA A 31 3.39 28.74 -9.73
CA ALA A 31 3.00 27.33 -9.79
C ALA A 31 3.98 26.45 -10.59
N LEU A 32 4.74 27.03 -11.53
CA LEU A 32 5.78 26.32 -12.27
C LEU A 32 6.91 25.88 -11.33
N LEU A 33 7.39 26.76 -10.45
CA LEU A 33 8.39 26.42 -9.44
C LEU A 33 7.86 25.39 -8.44
N LEU A 34 6.57 25.45 -8.09
CA LEU A 34 5.95 24.42 -7.27
C LEU A 34 5.93 23.06 -7.99
N MET A 35 5.56 23.02 -9.27
CA MET A 35 5.53 21.80 -10.07
C MET A 35 6.93 21.17 -10.17
N CYS A 36 7.94 21.96 -10.51
CA CYS A 36 9.34 21.55 -10.59
C CYS A 36 9.87 21.01 -9.24
N SER A 37 9.61 21.72 -8.15
CA SER A 37 10.03 21.29 -6.82
C SER A 37 9.31 20.01 -6.36
N ARG A 38 8.02 19.84 -6.66
CA ARG A 38 7.31 18.58 -6.40
C ARG A 38 7.93 17.41 -7.16
N TYR A 39 8.30 17.58 -8.44
CA TYR A 39 9.02 16.53 -9.17
C TYR A 39 10.35 16.17 -8.49
N SER A 40 11.14 17.16 -8.09
CA SER A 40 12.38 16.93 -7.32
C SER A 40 12.12 16.24 -5.98
N ALA A 41 11.03 16.55 -5.29
CA ALA A 41 10.66 15.90 -4.04
C ALA A 41 10.30 14.43 -4.23
N TYR A 42 9.64 14.05 -5.34
CA TYR A 42 9.49 12.64 -5.71
C TYR A 42 10.85 11.99 -5.98
N ALA A 43 11.68 12.59 -6.84
CA ALA A 43 12.99 12.05 -7.21
C ALA A 43 13.96 11.88 -6.03
N LEU A 44 13.84 12.72 -5.00
CA LEU A 44 14.69 12.71 -3.81
C LEU A 44 14.02 12.08 -2.58
N ASN A 45 12.81 11.52 -2.75
CA ASN A 45 12.04 10.91 -1.68
C ASN A 45 11.82 11.84 -0.46
N ILE A 46 11.20 13.00 -0.69
CA ILE A 46 10.86 14.02 0.32
C ILE A 46 9.32 14.10 0.44
N PRO A 47 8.67 13.08 1.03
CA PRO A 47 7.22 12.98 1.07
C PRO A 47 6.54 14.08 1.90
N GLU A 48 7.23 14.66 2.88
CA GLU A 48 6.72 15.79 3.68
C GLU A 48 6.35 16.97 2.77
N TYR A 49 7.24 17.36 1.87
CA TYR A 49 7.02 18.47 0.96
C TYR A 49 5.84 18.22 0.02
N LEU A 50 5.70 16.98 -0.46
CA LEU A 50 4.59 16.58 -1.33
C LEU A 50 3.25 16.66 -0.59
N VAL A 51 3.20 16.20 0.66
CA VAL A 51 1.99 16.28 1.49
C VAL A 51 1.62 17.72 1.81
N GLU A 52 2.59 18.55 2.22
CA GLU A 52 2.36 19.94 2.61
C GLU A 52 1.97 20.85 1.45
N THR A 53 2.34 20.49 0.23
CA THR A 53 2.04 21.27 -0.97
C THR A 53 0.88 20.70 -1.79
N THR A 54 0.18 19.69 -1.29
CA THR A 54 -1.04 19.16 -1.91
C THR A 54 -2.26 19.86 -1.31
N HIS A 55 -3.15 20.34 -2.18
CA HIS A 55 -4.34 21.07 -1.80
C HIS A 55 -5.32 20.16 -1.03
N PRO A 56 -6.02 20.64 0.02
CA PRO A 56 -7.00 19.83 0.77
C PRO A 56 -8.16 19.29 -0.07
N ALA A 57 -8.56 20.02 -1.13
CA ALA A 57 -9.57 19.55 -2.08
C ALA A 57 -9.00 18.68 -3.22
N SER A 58 -7.71 18.34 -3.18
CA SER A 58 -7.11 17.47 -4.19
C SER A 58 -7.64 16.04 -4.04
N PRO A 59 -7.92 15.31 -5.13
CA PRO A 59 -8.24 13.89 -5.06
C PRO A 59 -7.12 13.03 -4.45
N GLN A 60 -5.88 13.53 -4.45
CA GLN A 60 -4.72 12.86 -3.86
C GLN A 60 -4.55 13.18 -2.37
N TYR A 61 -5.36 14.09 -1.81
CA TYR A 61 -5.27 14.46 -0.42
C TYR A 61 -5.74 13.33 0.51
N SER A 62 -4.94 13.05 1.53
CA SER A 62 -5.32 12.16 2.63
C SER A 62 -5.20 12.88 3.97
N GLU A 63 -6.15 12.65 4.87
CA GLU A 63 -6.10 13.11 6.26
C GLU A 63 -5.08 12.30 7.08
N ASN A 64 -4.89 11.02 6.75
CA ASN A 64 -3.85 10.19 7.38
C ASN A 64 -2.48 10.52 6.77
N LYS A 65 -1.83 11.55 7.32
CA LYS A 65 -0.51 12.02 6.86
C LYS A 65 0.58 10.97 7.01
N PHE A 66 0.46 10.05 7.96
CA PHE A 66 1.46 9.02 8.18
C PHE A 66 1.45 8.00 7.05
N SER A 67 0.30 7.38 6.78
CA SER A 67 0.17 6.39 5.70
C SER A 67 0.44 7.01 4.33
N TRP A 68 -0.05 8.23 4.10
CA TRP A 68 0.16 8.92 2.83
C TRP A 68 1.64 9.20 2.54
N LYS A 69 2.41 9.68 3.53
CA LYS A 69 3.86 9.86 3.38
C LYS A 69 4.56 8.54 3.08
N ARG A 70 4.12 7.43 3.69
CA ARG A 70 4.66 6.10 3.45
C ARG A 70 4.40 5.64 2.01
N SER A 71 3.19 5.81 1.48
CA SER A 71 2.86 5.48 0.09
C SER A 71 3.65 6.33 -0.92
N LEU A 72 3.78 7.64 -0.68
CA LEU A 72 4.61 8.53 -1.50
C LEU A 72 6.08 8.14 -1.47
N SER A 73 6.58 7.75 -0.29
CA SER A 73 7.96 7.30 -0.14
C SER A 73 8.21 5.96 -0.84
N HIS A 74 7.26 5.03 -0.77
CA HIS A 74 7.29 3.78 -1.51
C HIS A 74 7.37 4.05 -3.02
N PHE A 75 6.44 4.83 -3.57
CA PHE A 75 6.46 5.21 -4.98
C PHE A 75 7.80 5.81 -5.41
N SER A 76 8.34 6.72 -4.60
CA SER A 76 9.60 7.41 -4.88
C SER A 76 10.81 6.46 -4.90
N ARG A 77 10.83 5.45 -4.02
CA ARG A 77 11.93 4.47 -3.93
C ARG A 77 11.94 3.46 -5.08
N TYR A 78 10.77 3.12 -5.61
CA TYR A 78 10.61 2.15 -6.69
C TYR A 78 10.47 2.79 -8.08
N THR A 79 10.64 4.11 -8.17
CA THR A 79 10.58 4.86 -9.43
C THR A 79 11.91 5.57 -9.65
N SER A 80 12.52 5.34 -10.81
CA SER A 80 13.64 6.15 -11.27
C SER A 80 13.11 7.37 -12.01
N PHE A 81 13.65 8.55 -11.69
CA PHE A 81 13.24 9.82 -12.28
C PHE A 81 14.34 10.34 -13.20
N HIS A 82 14.14 10.25 -14.50
CA HIS A 82 15.18 10.53 -15.49
C HIS A 82 15.16 11.97 -15.95
N LYS A 83 13.99 12.51 -16.28
CA LYS A 83 13.87 13.84 -16.87
C LYS A 83 12.47 14.44 -16.70
N LEU A 84 12.42 15.76 -16.55
CA LEU A 84 11.20 16.55 -16.60
C LEU A 84 11.30 17.56 -17.76
N GLU A 85 10.26 17.64 -18.59
CA GLU A 85 10.13 18.65 -19.65
C GLU A 85 8.82 19.43 -19.49
N ILE A 86 8.90 20.76 -19.47
CA ILE A 86 7.73 21.65 -19.36
C ILE A 86 7.31 22.08 -20.76
N PHE A 87 6.03 21.86 -21.12
CA PHE A 87 5.47 22.21 -22.43
C PHE A 87 4.71 23.53 -22.43
N ASP A 88 3.87 23.76 -21.42
CA ASP A 88 3.02 24.94 -21.34
C ASP A 88 2.86 25.35 -19.87
N PHE A 89 2.83 26.65 -19.63
CA PHE A 89 2.59 27.21 -18.31
C PHE A 89 1.72 28.46 -18.44
N LYS A 90 0.58 28.44 -17.75
CA LYS A 90 -0.38 29.54 -17.71
C LYS A 90 -0.75 29.82 -16.28
N GLU A 91 -0.55 31.06 -15.85
CA GLU A 91 -0.93 31.55 -14.52
C GLU A 91 -1.86 32.74 -14.69
N LYS A 92 -2.96 32.75 -13.93
CA LYS A 92 -3.90 33.85 -13.86
C LYS A 92 -4.48 33.95 -12.46
N ASP A 93 -4.25 35.09 -11.81
CA ASP A 93 -4.72 35.39 -10.46
C ASP A 93 -4.27 34.31 -9.44
N ALA A 94 -5.22 33.58 -8.87
CA ALA A 94 -4.98 32.51 -7.90
C ALA A 94 -4.96 31.11 -8.53
N LEU A 95 -5.00 30.99 -9.85
CA LEU A 95 -5.07 29.70 -10.55
C LEU A 95 -3.94 29.58 -11.56
N ALA A 96 -3.41 28.37 -11.69
CA ALA A 96 -2.39 28.08 -12.69
C ALA A 96 -2.50 26.67 -13.25
N ILE A 97 -1.98 26.49 -14.46
CA ILE A 97 -1.91 25.23 -15.17
C ILE A 97 -0.47 25.05 -15.65
N VAL A 98 0.11 23.88 -15.39
CA VAL A 98 1.41 23.47 -15.92
C VAL A 98 1.21 22.17 -16.70
N THR A 99 1.64 22.14 -17.96
CA THR A 99 1.66 20.94 -18.77
C THR A 99 3.11 20.48 -18.92
N PHE A 100 3.40 19.23 -18.58
CA PHE A 100 4.75 18.68 -18.59
C PHE A 100 4.77 17.23 -19.05
N THR A 101 5.94 16.74 -19.48
CA THR A 101 6.23 15.32 -19.62
C THR A 101 7.29 14.90 -18.62
N ALA A 102 7.00 13.85 -17.86
CA ALA A 102 7.95 13.20 -16.97
C ALA A 102 8.42 11.89 -17.61
N TYR A 103 9.73 11.71 -17.63
CA TYR A 103 10.41 10.49 -18.06
C TYR A 103 10.90 9.78 -16.81
N ILE A 104 10.25 8.67 -16.48
CA ILE A 104 10.52 7.84 -15.31
C ILE A 104 10.75 6.39 -15.73
N SER A 105 11.13 5.51 -14.82
CA SER A 105 11.07 4.06 -15.03
C SER A 105 10.74 3.33 -13.74
N GLN A 106 9.98 2.24 -13.84
CA GLN A 106 9.60 1.38 -12.73
C GLN A 106 9.97 -0.06 -13.07
N GLU A 107 10.68 -0.75 -12.17
CA GLU A 107 11.12 -2.14 -12.37
C GLU A 107 11.86 -2.40 -13.71
N GLY A 108 12.59 -1.39 -14.20
CA GLY A 108 13.32 -1.47 -15.47
C GLY A 108 12.46 -1.28 -16.73
N GLN A 109 11.17 -0.97 -16.58
CA GLN A 109 10.31 -0.53 -17.66
C GLN A 109 10.29 1.01 -17.68
N ASP A 110 10.82 1.59 -18.75
CA ASP A 110 10.69 3.03 -18.98
C ASP A 110 9.22 3.39 -19.03
N ALA A 111 8.84 4.46 -18.32
CA ALA A 111 7.50 5.02 -18.18
C ALA A 111 7.57 6.54 -18.43
N THR A 112 6.85 7.02 -19.44
CA THR A 112 6.81 8.42 -19.85
C THR A 112 5.36 8.86 -19.86
N PHE A 113 5.05 10.01 -19.28
CA PHE A 113 3.70 10.54 -19.31
C PHE A 113 3.67 12.04 -19.41
N THR A 114 2.67 12.54 -20.14
CA THR A 114 2.35 13.95 -20.21
C THR A 114 1.14 14.24 -19.31
N GLU A 115 1.30 15.15 -18.37
CA GLU A 115 0.25 15.60 -17.47
C GLU A 115 -0.01 17.10 -17.64
N ARG A 116 -1.29 17.48 -17.59
CA ARG A 116 -1.75 18.86 -17.40
C ARG A 116 -2.24 19.02 -15.96
N SER A 117 -1.38 19.58 -15.11
CA SER A 117 -1.66 19.80 -13.68
C SER A 117 -2.26 21.18 -13.43
N HIS A 118 -3.14 21.24 -12.43
CA HIS A 118 -3.81 22.44 -11.95
C HIS A 118 -3.31 22.79 -10.54
N PHE A 119 -3.15 24.08 -10.29
CA PHE A 119 -2.67 24.63 -9.05
C PHE A 119 -3.54 25.79 -8.61
N GLU A 120 -3.68 25.95 -7.29
CA GLU A 120 -4.42 27.04 -6.66
C GLU A 120 -3.54 27.74 -5.63
N LYS A 121 -3.61 29.07 -5.60
CA LYS A 121 -2.91 29.93 -4.64
C LYS A 121 -3.86 30.29 -3.51
N ILE A 122 -3.54 29.84 -2.29
CA ILE A 122 -4.23 30.26 -1.08
C ILE A 122 -3.29 31.20 -0.30
N GLY A 123 -3.68 32.47 -0.23
CA GLY A 123 -2.83 33.53 0.34
C GLY A 123 -1.55 33.70 -0.47
N CYS A 124 -0.39 33.49 0.16
CA CYS A 124 0.92 33.56 -0.49
C CYS A 124 1.45 32.20 -0.97
N ARG A 125 0.73 31.09 -0.76
CA ARG A 125 1.22 29.73 -1.02
C ARG A 125 0.45 29.06 -2.15
N TRP A 126 1.19 28.46 -3.09
CA TRP A 126 0.65 27.61 -4.13
C TRP A 126 0.46 26.17 -3.63
N PHE A 127 -0.59 25.51 -4.11
CA PHE A 127 -0.90 24.11 -3.83
C PHE A 127 -1.22 23.36 -5.12
N TYR A 128 -0.80 22.10 -5.19
CA TYR A 128 -1.21 21.17 -6.25
C TYR A 128 -2.65 20.72 -6.02
N LEU A 129 -3.52 20.97 -7.00
CA LEU A 129 -4.94 20.61 -6.94
C LEU A 129 -5.22 19.25 -7.59
N GLY A 130 -4.57 18.93 -8.70
CA GLY A 130 -4.76 17.68 -9.43
C GLY A 130 -4.34 17.79 -10.89
N GLY A 131 -4.28 16.68 -11.62
CA GLY A 131 -3.85 16.68 -13.02
C GLY A 131 -4.61 15.70 -13.91
N GLN A 132 -4.53 15.95 -15.22
CA GLN A 132 -5.11 15.10 -16.26
C GLN A 132 -4.02 14.65 -17.22
N LEU A 133 -3.94 13.35 -17.50
CA LEU A 133 -2.99 12.79 -18.47
C LEU A 133 -3.43 13.10 -19.91
N ALA A 134 -2.51 13.58 -20.75
CA ALA A 134 -2.75 13.81 -22.18
C ALA A 134 -2.52 12.51 -22.97
N GLN A 135 -3.36 12.22 -23.97
CA GLN A 135 -3.28 10.99 -24.78
C GLN A 135 -2.03 10.96 -25.66
N GLY A 136 -1.11 10.02 -25.41
CA GLY A 136 0.04 9.70 -26.26
C GLY A 136 1.05 8.81 -25.55
N HIS A 137 1.34 7.63 -26.14
CA HIS A 137 2.28 6.57 -25.71
C HIS A 137 2.81 6.70 -24.28
N VAL A 138 1.94 6.27 -23.37
CA VAL A 138 2.24 5.78 -22.04
C VAL A 138 3.04 4.49 -22.24
N PRO A 139 4.31 4.37 -21.87
CA PRO A 139 4.69 3.10 -21.30
C PRO A 139 3.87 2.99 -20.04
N THR A 140 3.20 1.87 -19.90
CA THR A 140 2.28 1.53 -18.82
C THR A 140 2.85 1.94 -17.46
N LEU A 141 2.73 3.23 -17.10
CA LEU A 141 1.94 3.58 -15.94
C LEU A 141 0.75 2.68 -16.12
N ALA A 142 0.70 1.64 -15.31
CA ALA A 142 -0.57 1.29 -14.73
C ALA A 142 -1.26 2.63 -14.58
N THR A 143 -2.28 2.84 -15.42
CA THR A 143 -3.30 3.82 -15.13
C THR A 143 -3.38 3.79 -13.62
N THR A 144 -3.53 4.94 -12.98
CA THR A 144 -4.47 4.94 -11.89
C THR A 144 -5.82 4.44 -12.48
N GLY A 145 -5.91 3.13 -12.79
CA GLY A 145 -6.97 2.34 -12.26
C GLY A 145 -6.89 2.76 -10.83
N GLN A 146 -7.92 3.49 -10.42
CA GLN A 146 -8.29 3.54 -9.02
C GLN A 146 -7.94 2.15 -8.48
N PHE A 147 -6.81 2.00 -7.79
CA PHE A 147 -6.55 0.77 -7.07
C PHE A 147 -7.65 0.81 -6.05
N LYS A 148 -8.64 -0.06 -6.29
CA LYS A 148 -9.85 -0.01 -5.54
C LYS A 148 -9.46 -0.56 -4.18
N LEU A 149 -9.39 0.31 -3.17
CA LEU A 149 -9.34 -0.16 -1.79
C LEU A 149 -10.55 -1.07 -1.60
N LEU A 150 -10.25 -2.34 -1.36
CA LEU A 150 -11.28 -3.35 -1.27
C LEU A 150 -11.95 -3.20 0.10
N PRO A 151 -13.30 -3.16 0.15
CA PRO A 151 -13.99 -3.08 1.43
C PRO A 151 -13.66 -4.34 2.24
N LEU A 152 -13.24 -4.13 3.49
CA LEU A 152 -12.97 -5.23 4.40
C LEU A 152 -14.29 -5.80 4.93
N ALA A 153 -14.42 -7.13 4.86
CA ALA A 153 -15.39 -7.88 5.62
C ALA A 153 -14.97 -7.89 7.09
N TYR A 154 -15.87 -7.47 7.97
CA TYR A 154 -15.64 -7.42 9.40
C TYR A 154 -16.40 -8.52 10.14
N TYR A 155 -16.01 -8.78 11.39
CA TYR A 155 -16.66 -9.74 12.27
C TYR A 155 -18.19 -9.57 12.28
N GLY A 156 -18.90 -10.70 12.08
CA GLY A 156 -20.34 -10.76 11.88
C GLY A 156 -20.74 -10.96 10.42
N ASP A 157 -19.86 -10.65 9.45
CA ASP A 157 -20.12 -10.95 8.04
C ASP A 157 -20.03 -12.47 7.78
N PRO A 158 -21.08 -13.10 7.21
CA PRO A 158 -21.08 -14.54 6.95
C PRO A 158 -19.99 -14.99 5.96
N ILE A 159 -19.44 -14.10 5.13
CA ILE A 159 -18.38 -14.46 4.19
C ILE A 159 -17.13 -14.98 4.90
N LEU A 160 -16.84 -14.44 6.10
CA LEU A 160 -15.69 -14.82 6.93
C LEU A 160 -15.83 -16.22 7.53
N ARG A 161 -17.02 -16.83 7.46
CA ARG A 161 -17.32 -18.18 7.92
C ARG A 161 -17.45 -19.18 6.77
N LYS A 162 -17.38 -18.72 5.51
CA LYS A 162 -17.49 -19.59 4.33
C LYS A 162 -16.12 -20.15 3.97
N LYS A 163 -16.03 -21.48 3.82
CA LYS A 163 -14.85 -22.13 3.25
C LYS A 163 -14.65 -21.71 1.79
N ALA A 164 -13.44 -21.26 1.49
CA ALA A 164 -13.08 -20.68 0.21
C ALA A 164 -12.86 -21.75 -0.88
N GLU A 165 -13.26 -21.39 -2.10
CA GLU A 165 -13.22 -22.27 -3.29
C GLU A 165 -11.87 -22.19 -4.00
N ALA A 166 -11.43 -23.31 -4.60
CA ALA A 166 -10.16 -23.35 -5.32
C ALA A 166 -10.23 -22.49 -6.60
N ILE A 167 -9.14 -21.79 -6.90
CA ILE A 167 -8.97 -21.04 -8.15
C ILE A 167 -8.58 -22.04 -9.24
N THR A 168 -9.43 -22.21 -10.25
CA THR A 168 -9.20 -23.16 -11.36
C THR A 168 -8.32 -22.58 -12.46
N GLU A 169 -8.43 -21.28 -12.71
CA GLU A 169 -7.70 -20.59 -13.78
C GLU A 169 -7.17 -19.23 -13.30
N MET A 170 -5.92 -18.94 -13.64
CA MET A 170 -5.33 -17.62 -13.43
C MET A 170 -5.70 -16.73 -14.62
N THR A 171 -6.55 -15.74 -14.36
CA THR A 171 -6.97 -14.75 -15.36
C THR A 171 -6.34 -13.39 -15.05
N ALA A 172 -6.43 -12.45 -15.99
CA ALA A 172 -6.03 -11.06 -15.75
C ALA A 172 -6.77 -10.44 -14.55
N ASP A 173 -8.02 -10.86 -14.30
CA ASP A 173 -8.81 -10.41 -13.14
C ASP A 173 -8.22 -10.92 -11.82
N THR A 174 -7.67 -12.14 -11.79
CA THR A 174 -6.99 -12.67 -10.60
C THR A 174 -5.71 -11.90 -10.30
N SER A 175 -4.91 -11.58 -11.32
CA SER A 175 -3.69 -10.77 -11.14
C SER A 175 -4.02 -9.37 -10.61
N LYS A 176 -5.04 -8.71 -11.17
CA LYS A 176 -5.50 -7.41 -10.69
C LYS A 176 -6.01 -7.47 -9.23
N LEU A 177 -6.77 -8.50 -8.89
CA LEU A 177 -7.24 -8.71 -7.52
C LEU A 177 -6.08 -8.85 -6.53
N ILE A 178 -5.01 -9.57 -6.91
CA ILE A 178 -3.81 -9.72 -6.07
C ILE A 178 -3.17 -8.37 -5.80
N GLU A 179 -3.02 -7.51 -6.81
CA GLU A 179 -2.49 -6.15 -6.65
C GLU A 179 -3.37 -5.31 -5.71
N GLU A 180 -4.69 -5.33 -5.91
CA GLU A 180 -5.65 -4.62 -5.05
C GLU A 180 -5.64 -5.15 -3.60
N MET A 181 -5.44 -6.46 -3.40
CA MET A 181 -5.30 -7.08 -2.09
C MET A 181 -4.01 -6.64 -1.38
N VAL A 182 -2.89 -6.58 -2.10
CA VAL A 182 -1.62 -6.10 -1.54
C VAL A 182 -1.73 -4.63 -1.12
N GLU A 183 -2.29 -3.79 -1.97
CA GLU A 183 -2.47 -2.36 -1.67
C GLU A 183 -3.42 -2.16 -0.48
N THR A 184 -4.52 -2.93 -0.43
CA THR A 184 -5.46 -2.90 0.71
C THR A 184 -4.75 -3.34 1.99
N MET A 185 -4.00 -4.44 1.97
CA MET A 185 -3.23 -4.94 3.11
C MET A 185 -2.23 -3.87 3.61
N ASP A 186 -1.43 -3.31 2.71
CA ASP A 186 -0.41 -2.31 3.06
C ASP A 186 -1.07 -1.01 3.59
N THR A 187 -2.21 -0.59 3.02
CA THR A 187 -2.98 0.59 3.46
C THR A 187 -3.48 0.45 4.89
N TYR A 188 -3.95 -0.74 5.27
CA TYR A 188 -4.42 -1.04 6.62
C TYR A 188 -3.30 -1.53 7.56
N GLU A 189 -2.03 -1.44 7.13
CA GLU A 189 -0.84 -1.89 7.88
C GLU A 189 -0.92 -3.36 8.33
N GLY A 190 -1.57 -4.20 7.50
CA GLY A 190 -1.67 -5.64 7.72
C GLY A 190 -0.38 -6.39 7.40
N ILE A 191 -0.16 -7.51 8.09
CA ILE A 191 0.90 -8.48 7.75
C ILE A 191 0.41 -9.46 6.69
N GLY A 192 -0.90 -9.72 6.65
CA GLY A 192 -1.55 -10.59 5.68
C GLY A 192 -2.98 -10.14 5.39
N LEU A 193 -3.49 -10.61 4.25
CA LEU A 193 -4.88 -10.41 3.83
C LEU A 193 -5.34 -11.60 2.97
N ALA A 194 -6.35 -12.31 3.42
CA ALA A 194 -7.03 -13.36 2.68
C ALA A 194 -8.21 -12.82 1.86
N ALA A 195 -8.44 -13.40 0.68
CA ALA A 195 -9.52 -12.98 -0.22
C ALA A 195 -10.92 -12.99 0.43
N PRO A 196 -11.28 -13.92 1.34
CA PRO A 196 -12.55 -13.85 2.06
C PRO A 196 -12.73 -12.54 2.85
N GLN A 197 -11.64 -11.94 3.34
CA GLN A 197 -11.68 -10.66 4.08
C GLN A 197 -11.99 -9.46 3.20
N ILE A 198 -11.98 -9.63 1.88
CA ILE A 198 -12.42 -8.61 0.91
C ILE A 198 -13.65 -9.06 0.13
N HIS A 199 -14.41 -10.00 0.69
CA HIS A 199 -15.63 -10.60 0.15
C HIS A 199 -15.46 -11.52 -1.08
N HIS A 200 -14.24 -11.98 -1.36
CA HIS A 200 -13.98 -12.98 -2.41
C HIS A 200 -13.71 -14.35 -1.78
N SER A 201 -14.67 -15.27 -1.82
CA SER A 201 -14.55 -16.62 -1.21
C SER A 201 -13.73 -17.59 -2.09
N ILE A 202 -12.48 -17.23 -2.36
CA ILE A 202 -11.52 -18.02 -3.15
C ILE A 202 -10.24 -18.26 -2.35
N ARG A 203 -9.53 -19.36 -2.64
CA ARG A 203 -8.31 -19.77 -1.94
C ARG A 203 -7.10 -18.95 -2.36
N LEU A 204 -7.06 -17.71 -1.89
CA LEU A 204 -6.01 -16.75 -2.16
C LEU A 204 -5.73 -15.92 -0.91
N PHE A 205 -4.46 -15.76 -0.55
CA PHE A 205 -4.04 -14.74 0.39
C PHE A 205 -2.67 -14.17 0.02
N VAL A 206 -2.39 -12.99 0.54
CA VAL A 206 -1.09 -12.31 0.42
C VAL A 206 -0.53 -12.07 1.81
N ILE A 207 0.79 -12.12 1.97
CA ILE A 207 1.47 -11.71 3.20
C ILE A 207 2.70 -10.86 2.87
N ARG A 208 3.09 -10.02 3.82
CA ARG A 208 4.36 -9.31 3.84
C ARG A 208 4.92 -9.29 5.26
N THR A 209 5.59 -10.38 5.64
CA THR A 209 6.20 -10.52 6.97
C THR A 209 7.35 -9.53 7.14
N PRO A 210 7.38 -8.70 8.21
CA PRO A 210 8.50 -7.82 8.49
C PRO A 210 9.80 -8.60 8.69
N ILE A 211 10.92 -8.06 8.21
CA ILE A 211 12.24 -8.61 8.41
C ILE A 211 12.94 -7.75 9.46
N GLU A 212 13.41 -8.40 10.52
CA GLU A 212 14.22 -7.76 11.55
C GLU A 212 15.62 -7.47 11.01
N MET A 213 16.01 -6.21 11.11
CA MET A 213 17.33 -5.67 10.78
C MET A 213 18.13 -5.42 12.07
N GLU A 214 19.34 -4.90 11.93
CA GLU A 214 20.15 -4.50 13.09
C GLU A 214 19.45 -3.41 13.94
N GLN A 215 19.61 -3.49 15.26
CA GLN A 215 19.14 -2.50 16.24
C GLN A 215 17.61 -2.37 16.35
N ASP A 216 16.87 -3.49 16.40
CA ASP A 216 15.40 -3.52 16.54
C ASP A 216 14.65 -2.74 15.44
N LYS A 217 15.28 -2.56 14.27
CA LYS A 217 14.65 -1.96 13.09
C LYS A 217 13.96 -3.04 12.29
N PHE A 218 12.74 -2.79 11.85
CA PHE A 218 11.99 -3.72 11.00
C PHE A 218 11.79 -3.10 9.63
N GLU A 219 12.16 -3.83 8.58
CA GLU A 219 11.82 -3.48 7.21
C GLU A 219 10.68 -4.35 6.70
N ALA A 220 9.91 -3.80 5.75
CA ALA A 220 8.84 -4.56 5.14
C ALA A 220 9.47 -5.68 4.29
N GLY A 221 9.09 -6.93 4.57
CA GLY A 221 9.60 -8.06 3.80
C GLY A 221 9.08 -8.10 2.36
N GLN A 222 9.44 -9.18 1.68
CA GLN A 222 8.93 -9.44 0.34
C GLN A 222 7.45 -9.84 0.41
N ILE A 223 6.67 -9.36 -0.56
CA ILE A 223 5.29 -9.84 -0.74
C ILE A 223 5.35 -11.29 -1.19
N LYS A 224 4.58 -12.15 -0.52
CA LYS A 224 4.33 -13.53 -0.96
C LYS A 224 2.85 -13.71 -1.22
N VAL A 225 2.54 -14.35 -2.33
CA VAL A 225 1.16 -14.60 -2.80
C VAL A 225 0.94 -16.11 -2.83
N PHE A 226 -0.14 -16.56 -2.19
CA PHE A 226 -0.45 -17.97 -2.00
C PHE A 226 -1.76 -18.30 -2.69
N ILE A 227 -1.68 -18.92 -3.88
CA ILE A 227 -2.85 -19.40 -4.62
C ILE A 227 -3.05 -20.88 -4.33
N ASN A 228 -4.29 -21.27 -4.01
CA ASN A 228 -4.68 -22.62 -3.64
C ASN A 228 -3.78 -23.29 -2.58
N PRO A 229 -3.39 -22.59 -1.50
CA PRO A 229 -2.46 -23.14 -0.54
C PRO A 229 -3.03 -24.37 0.17
N ARG A 230 -2.12 -25.26 0.56
CA ARG A 230 -2.35 -26.44 1.40
C ARG A 230 -1.26 -26.50 2.47
N LEU A 231 -1.69 -26.72 3.71
CA LEU A 231 -0.78 -26.87 4.84
C LEU A 231 -0.69 -28.34 5.27
N SER A 232 0.52 -28.76 5.62
CA SER A 232 0.84 -30.12 6.08
C SER A 232 2.05 -30.10 7.01
N LEU A 233 2.36 -31.25 7.63
CA LEU A 233 3.58 -31.44 8.43
C LEU A 233 3.79 -30.36 9.51
N TYR A 234 2.74 -30.05 10.26
CA TYR A 234 2.82 -29.14 11.40
C TYR A 234 3.79 -29.68 12.45
N SER A 235 4.60 -28.80 13.06
CA SER A 235 5.46 -29.19 14.17
C SER A 235 4.64 -29.56 15.41
N GLU A 236 5.13 -30.52 16.20
CA GLU A 236 4.57 -30.81 17.53
C GLU A 236 4.83 -29.65 18.51
N GLU A 237 5.97 -28.98 18.36
CA GLU A 237 6.31 -27.81 19.17
C GLU A 237 5.41 -26.63 18.80
N THR A 238 4.78 -26.05 19.81
CA THR A 238 3.89 -24.89 19.70
C THR A 238 4.49 -23.67 20.40
N TRP A 239 3.91 -22.51 20.12
CA TRP A 239 4.19 -21.29 20.85
C TRP A 239 2.97 -20.38 20.89
N LYS A 240 2.80 -19.67 22.00
CA LYS A 240 1.72 -18.71 22.23
C LYS A 240 2.26 -17.29 21.97
N ALA A 241 1.65 -16.55 21.05
CA ALA A 241 2.05 -15.20 20.69
C ALA A 241 0.84 -14.34 20.29
N PRO A 242 0.89 -13.01 20.46
CA PRO A 242 -0.23 -12.14 20.13
C PRO A 242 -0.54 -12.13 18.63
N GLU A 243 -1.83 -12.23 18.30
CA GLU A 243 -2.37 -12.01 16.96
C GLU A 243 -3.40 -10.87 16.96
N GLY A 244 -3.54 -10.22 15.83
CA GLY A 244 -4.65 -9.33 15.49
C GLY A 244 -5.12 -9.64 14.07
N CYS A 245 -6.28 -9.10 13.69
CA CYS A 245 -6.89 -9.35 12.38
C CYS A 245 -7.56 -8.07 11.87
N LEU A 246 -7.37 -7.75 10.59
CA LEU A 246 -8.02 -6.59 9.95
C LEU A 246 -9.55 -6.69 10.00
N SER A 247 -10.11 -7.90 9.96
CA SER A 247 -11.55 -8.17 10.06
C SER A 247 -12.09 -8.10 11.50
N ILE A 248 -11.22 -8.04 12.51
CA ILE A 248 -11.61 -7.96 13.94
C ILE A 248 -10.84 -6.80 14.59
N PRO A 249 -11.13 -5.55 14.20
CA PRO A 249 -10.34 -4.40 14.61
C PRO A 249 -10.33 -4.21 16.13
N ALA A 250 -9.23 -3.66 16.63
CA ALA A 250 -8.97 -3.35 18.05
C ALA A 250 -8.91 -4.56 19.00
N ILE A 251 -9.07 -5.80 18.52
CA ILE A 251 -8.92 -7.00 19.33
C ILE A 251 -7.58 -7.66 19.02
N ARG A 252 -6.78 -7.87 20.07
CA ARG A 252 -5.57 -8.68 20.02
C ARG A 252 -5.61 -9.71 21.14
N ALA A 253 -5.21 -10.94 20.85
CA ALA A 253 -5.11 -12.00 21.85
C ALA A 253 -4.00 -12.99 21.49
N SER A 254 -3.47 -13.68 22.50
CA SER A 254 -2.37 -14.61 22.29
C SER A 254 -2.89 -15.98 21.83
N VAL A 255 -2.54 -16.37 20.62
CA VAL A 255 -2.96 -17.64 20.00
C VAL A 255 -1.81 -18.63 20.03
N GLU A 256 -2.09 -19.85 20.45
CA GLU A 256 -1.14 -20.95 20.36
C GLU A 256 -1.15 -21.55 18.95
N ARG A 257 0.02 -21.63 18.32
CA ARG A 257 0.19 -22.25 16.99
C ARG A 257 1.43 -23.13 16.97
N PRO A 258 1.51 -24.14 16.08
CA PRO A 258 2.76 -24.81 15.74
C PRO A 258 3.86 -23.81 15.38
N LYS A 259 5.11 -24.11 15.73
CA LYS A 259 6.26 -23.26 15.36
C LYS A 259 6.58 -23.33 13.87
N GLU A 260 6.30 -24.47 13.22
CA GLU A 260 6.60 -24.71 11.82
C GLU A 260 5.44 -25.41 11.10
N VAL A 261 5.37 -25.20 9.79
CA VAL A 261 4.43 -25.88 8.90
C VAL A 261 5.05 -25.99 7.50
N THR A 262 4.67 -27.02 6.75
CA THR A 262 4.94 -27.10 5.31
C THR A 262 3.75 -26.55 4.53
N VAL A 263 4.00 -25.56 3.68
CA VAL A 263 3.02 -24.98 2.78
C VAL A 263 3.33 -25.36 1.34
N GLU A 264 2.32 -25.86 0.63
CA GLU A 264 2.32 -26.07 -0.82
C GLU A 264 1.32 -25.09 -1.44
N TYR A 265 1.73 -24.34 -2.47
CA TYR A 265 0.89 -23.34 -3.12
C TYR A 265 1.33 -23.08 -4.56
N THR A 266 0.46 -22.46 -5.34
CA THR A 266 0.79 -21.94 -6.66
C THR A 266 1.22 -20.47 -6.54
N SER A 267 2.35 -20.12 -7.14
CA SER A 267 2.81 -18.72 -7.22
C SER A 267 2.11 -17.95 -8.34
N VAL A 268 2.27 -16.63 -8.37
CA VAL A 268 1.73 -15.76 -9.44
C VAL A 268 2.22 -16.13 -10.85
N THR A 269 3.36 -16.83 -10.96
CA THR A 269 3.90 -17.33 -12.24
C THR A 269 3.32 -18.68 -12.67
N GLY A 270 2.37 -19.25 -11.90
CA GLY A 270 1.79 -20.56 -12.14
C GLY A 270 2.64 -21.74 -11.65
N LYS A 271 3.83 -21.49 -11.08
CA LYS A 271 4.68 -22.55 -10.51
C LYS A 271 4.18 -23.00 -9.15
N THR A 272 4.09 -24.31 -8.94
CA THR A 272 3.90 -24.90 -7.61
C THR A 272 5.18 -24.77 -6.79
N ILE A 273 5.05 -24.24 -5.59
CA ILE A 273 6.11 -24.09 -4.59
C ILE A 273 5.71 -24.92 -3.37
N GLN A 274 6.67 -25.64 -2.81
CA GLN A 274 6.54 -26.31 -1.53
C GLN A 274 7.71 -25.92 -0.64
N GLU A 275 7.43 -25.39 0.54
CA GLU A 275 8.45 -24.92 1.46
C GLU A 275 8.04 -25.18 2.92
N ARG A 276 9.05 -25.38 3.77
CA ARG A 276 8.87 -25.48 5.22
C ARG A 276 9.23 -24.12 5.82
N VAL A 277 8.25 -23.52 6.49
CA VAL A 277 8.33 -22.19 7.07
C VAL A 277 8.24 -22.27 8.58
N SER A 278 8.82 -21.30 9.28
CA SER A 278 8.84 -21.23 10.74
C SER A 278 8.59 -19.80 11.25
N GLY A 279 8.43 -19.67 12.57
CA GLY A 279 8.38 -18.36 13.23
C GLY A 279 7.16 -17.50 12.84
N TRP A 280 7.39 -16.20 12.68
CA TRP A 280 6.32 -15.23 12.36
C TRP A 280 5.71 -15.45 10.98
N GLU A 281 6.50 -15.90 10.00
CA GLU A 281 5.98 -16.21 8.67
C GLU A 281 5.03 -17.41 8.70
N ALA A 282 5.42 -18.50 9.39
CA ALA A 282 4.52 -19.65 9.58
C ALA A 282 3.22 -19.25 10.30
N ARG A 283 3.30 -18.37 11.30
CA ARG A 283 2.14 -17.84 12.01
C ARG A 283 1.21 -17.05 11.09
N ALA A 284 1.75 -16.12 10.29
CA ALA A 284 0.97 -15.35 9.32
C ALA A 284 0.29 -16.28 8.31
N ILE A 285 1.03 -17.25 7.74
CA ILE A 285 0.49 -18.24 6.79
C ILE A 285 -0.65 -19.05 7.42
N MET A 286 -0.48 -19.55 8.65
CA MET A 286 -1.55 -20.29 9.32
C MET A 286 -2.77 -19.42 9.65
N HIS A 287 -2.57 -18.14 9.98
CA HIS A 287 -3.66 -17.19 10.20
C HIS A 287 -4.45 -16.94 8.92
N GLU A 288 -3.77 -16.61 7.82
CA GLU A 288 -4.44 -16.38 6.53
C GLU A 288 -5.06 -17.66 5.97
N TYR A 289 -4.46 -18.81 6.21
CA TYR A 289 -5.03 -20.10 5.85
C TYR A 289 -6.34 -20.40 6.61
N ASP A 290 -6.43 -20.04 7.89
CA ASP A 290 -7.67 -20.19 8.67
C ASP A 290 -8.83 -19.41 8.05
N HIS A 291 -8.57 -18.20 7.53
CA HIS A 291 -9.58 -17.43 6.79
C HIS A 291 -10.11 -18.17 5.57
N LEU A 292 -9.28 -18.94 4.86
CA LEU A 292 -9.72 -19.78 3.74
C LEU A 292 -10.61 -20.95 4.19
N GLU A 293 -10.52 -21.36 5.44
CA GLU A 293 -11.34 -22.42 6.04
C GLU A 293 -12.56 -21.88 6.81
N GLY A 294 -12.78 -20.56 6.83
CA GLY A 294 -13.87 -19.92 7.58
C GLY A 294 -13.63 -19.85 9.09
N ILE A 295 -12.36 -20.01 9.51
CA ILE A 295 -11.91 -20.01 10.90
C ILE A 295 -11.29 -18.64 11.19
N LEU A 296 -11.64 -18.06 12.33
CA LEU A 296 -11.09 -16.80 12.82
C LEU A 296 -10.15 -17.09 13.99
N PHE A 297 -9.11 -16.26 14.19
CA PHE A 297 -8.12 -16.49 15.25
C PHE A 297 -8.76 -16.60 16.65
N ILE A 298 -9.87 -15.90 16.88
CA ILE A 298 -10.64 -15.96 18.13
C ILE A 298 -11.20 -17.35 18.43
N ASP A 299 -11.46 -18.18 17.41
CA ASP A 299 -11.95 -19.55 17.59
C ASP A 299 -10.84 -20.49 18.10
N ARG A 300 -9.57 -20.09 17.94
CA ARG A 300 -8.39 -20.83 18.42
C ARG A 300 -7.98 -20.47 19.84
N LEU A 301 -8.64 -19.50 20.47
CA LEU A 301 -8.37 -19.12 21.86
C LEU A 301 -8.94 -20.16 22.83
N GLU A 302 -8.40 -20.20 24.05
CA GLU A 302 -8.98 -21.02 25.11
C GLU A 302 -10.38 -20.52 25.48
N GLN A 303 -11.27 -21.42 25.90
CA GLN A 303 -12.68 -21.11 26.17
C GLN A 303 -12.89 -19.95 27.17
N ALA A 304 -12.01 -19.85 28.17
CA ALA A 304 -12.03 -18.76 29.14
C ALA A 304 -11.67 -17.40 28.51
N GLU A 305 -10.75 -17.37 27.54
CA GLU A 305 -10.37 -16.16 26.81
C GLU A 305 -11.47 -15.76 25.81
N GLN A 306 -12.04 -16.74 25.08
CA GLN A 306 -13.18 -16.50 24.19
C GLN A 306 -14.37 -15.86 24.92
N SER A 307 -14.70 -16.37 26.12
CA SER A 307 -15.80 -15.85 26.93
C SER A 307 -15.61 -14.38 27.33
N LYS A 308 -14.36 -13.95 27.57
CA LYS A 308 -14.03 -12.55 27.89
C LYS A 308 -14.18 -11.62 26.69
N LEU A 309 -14.01 -12.14 25.47
CA LEU A 309 -14.15 -11.36 24.24
C LEU A 309 -15.61 -11.14 23.81
N GLY A 310 -16.55 -11.97 24.30
CA GLY A 310 -17.97 -11.92 23.93
C GLY A 310 -18.58 -10.50 23.95
N PRO A 311 -18.44 -9.72 25.04
CA PRO A 311 -18.94 -8.34 25.09
C PRO A 311 -18.30 -7.40 24.06
N PHE A 312 -16.99 -7.55 23.80
CA PHE A 312 -16.26 -6.73 22.81
C PHE A 312 -16.69 -7.06 21.39
N LEU A 313 -16.85 -8.35 21.08
CA LEU A 313 -17.31 -8.84 19.78
C LEU A 313 -18.75 -8.42 19.50
N HIS A 314 -19.65 -8.53 20.48
CA HIS A 314 -21.03 -8.04 20.36
C HIS A 314 -21.09 -6.52 20.10
N ASN A 315 -20.25 -5.74 20.80
CA ASN A 315 -20.17 -4.30 20.59
C ASN A 315 -19.53 -3.93 19.25
N LEU A 316 -18.58 -4.72 18.76
CA LEU A 316 -17.98 -4.55 17.44
C LEU A 316 -19.02 -4.78 16.34
N GLU A 317 -19.73 -5.91 16.39
CA GLU A 317 -20.78 -6.27 15.43
C GLU A 317 -21.87 -5.19 15.35
N LYS A 318 -22.35 -4.70 16.51
CA LYS A 318 -23.32 -3.59 16.57
C LYS A 318 -22.82 -2.29 15.96
N ARG A 319 -21.54 -1.96 16.12
CA ARG A 319 -20.95 -0.73 15.55
C ARG A 319 -20.91 -0.80 14.03
N ILE A 320 -20.51 -1.96 13.50
CA ILE A 320 -20.43 -2.24 12.06
C ILE A 320 -21.84 -2.21 11.44
N GLN A 321 -22.81 -2.91 12.03
CA GLN A 321 -24.20 -2.93 11.55
C GLN A 321 -24.88 -1.56 11.65
N GLY A 322 -24.49 -0.74 12.63
CA GLY A 322 -25.02 0.61 12.84
C GLY A 322 -24.41 1.70 11.94
N GLY A 323 -23.49 1.36 11.04
CA GLY A 323 -22.85 2.30 10.12
C GLY A 323 -21.99 3.37 10.81
N LYS A 324 -21.56 3.14 12.05
CA LYS A 324 -20.66 4.04 12.77
C LYS A 324 -19.23 3.77 12.32
N ALA A 325 -18.46 4.83 12.05
CA ALA A 325 -17.03 4.72 11.76
C ALA A 325 -16.33 3.91 12.87
N LEU A 326 -15.51 2.95 12.44
CA LEU A 326 -14.76 2.03 13.30
C LEU A 326 -13.62 2.72 14.07
#